data_AF-A0AAN8J0L7-F1
#
_entry.id   AF-A0AAN8J0L7-F1
#
_cell.length_a   1.000
_cell.length_b   1.000
_cell.length_c   1.000
_cell.angle_alpha   90.00
_cell.angle_beta   90.00
_cell.angle_gamma   90.00
#
_symmetry.space_group_name_H-M   'P 1'
#
loop_
_entity.id
_entity.type
_entity.pdbx_description
1 polymer ?
#
loop_
_entity_poly.entity_id
_entity_poly.type
_entity_poly.pdbx_seq_one_letter_code
_entity_poly.pdbx_strand_id
1 'polypeptide(L)'
;MAVNGCTSQNVSWAELWDQTEAVAGHTQRGVDFLERIGTFAKERAMIEEEYAAKLRALAKKSLGRKKEDEEAAKNFTYVRSFANLLRELELLAGQHEVVGERIRKEVIPYVNTRVGVHRAQRKQCLADLQAIHANLTGAMEQLFKAQKHYGKTFKEAEAASLKYAKADKNMEISRLDLDKAKNNAQMRCNLNDEAKQAYAHALHDANDTQNAHYSQHLPDALARMRAIDLERINDTKVAMELCLATEVEVRPIIGE
;
A
#
# COMPACT_ATOMS: atom_id res chain seq x y z
N MET A 1 -37.81 -1.58 3.60
CA MET A 1 -36.82 -2.39 2.84
C MET A 1 -35.70 -2.74 3.80
N ALA A 2 -35.56 -4.03 4.10
CA ALA A 2 -34.60 -4.53 5.07
C ALA A 2 -33.17 -4.21 4.60
N VAL A 3 -32.42 -3.53 5.46
CA VAL A 3 -30.96 -3.39 5.34
C VAL A 3 -30.42 -4.79 5.59
N ASN A 4 -30.11 -5.52 4.53
CA ASN A 4 -29.36 -6.77 4.64
C ASN A 4 -28.01 -6.41 5.25
N GLY A 5 -27.86 -6.74 6.53
CA GLY A 5 -26.60 -6.67 7.23
C GLY A 5 -25.59 -7.52 6.47
N CYS A 6 -24.66 -6.86 5.79
CA CYS A 6 -23.42 -7.48 5.38
C CYS A 6 -22.70 -7.84 6.67
N THR A 7 -22.90 -9.06 7.16
CA THR A 7 -21.97 -9.68 8.08
C THR A 7 -20.69 -9.90 7.30
N SER A 8 -19.88 -8.85 7.19
CA SER A 8 -18.49 -8.94 6.81
C SER A 8 -17.86 -9.86 7.86
N GLN A 9 -17.76 -11.15 7.56
CA GLN A 9 -16.78 -11.99 8.24
C GLN A 9 -15.48 -11.19 8.18
N ASN A 10 -14.89 -10.94 9.34
CA ASN A 10 -13.72 -10.10 9.49
C ASN A 10 -12.53 -10.92 8.96
N VAL A 11 -12.50 -11.15 7.64
CA VAL A 11 -11.52 -11.99 6.96
C VAL A 11 -10.16 -11.35 7.20
N SER A 12 -9.31 -12.08 7.90
CA SER A 12 -7.95 -11.64 8.20
C SER A 12 -7.14 -11.65 6.91
N TRP A 13 -6.41 -10.58 6.63
CA TRP A 13 -5.47 -10.60 5.51
C TRP A 13 -4.32 -11.60 5.72
N ALA A 14 -4.17 -12.17 6.93
CA ALA A 14 -3.27 -13.30 7.16
C ALA A 14 -3.61 -14.54 6.30
N GLU A 15 -4.86 -14.70 5.88
CA GLU A 15 -5.27 -15.78 4.97
C GLU A 15 -4.75 -15.58 3.53
N LEU A 16 -4.25 -14.37 3.20
CA LEU A 16 -3.71 -13.98 1.91
C LEU A 16 -2.18 -14.13 1.85
N TRP A 17 -1.63 -15.11 2.58
CA TRP A 17 -0.19 -15.31 2.74
C TRP A 17 0.54 -15.56 1.41
N ASP A 18 -0.14 -16.10 0.40
CA ASP A 18 0.36 -16.35 -0.94
C ASP A 18 0.04 -15.22 -1.95
N GLN A 19 -0.68 -14.18 -1.52
CA GLN A 19 -1.22 -13.12 -2.37
C GLN A 19 -0.62 -11.73 -2.05
N THR A 20 0.61 -11.68 -1.52
CA THR A 20 1.26 -10.42 -1.10
C THR A 20 1.39 -9.39 -2.24
N GLU A 21 1.62 -9.85 -3.48
CA GLU A 21 1.64 -8.98 -4.67
C GLU A 21 0.26 -8.41 -5.00
N ALA A 22 -0.79 -9.23 -4.91
CA ALA A 22 -2.16 -8.80 -5.15
C ALA A 22 -2.60 -7.75 -4.10
N VAL A 23 -2.21 -7.96 -2.83
CA VAL A 23 -2.40 -7.00 -1.73
C VAL A 23 -1.64 -5.70 -2.00
N ALA A 24 -0.39 -5.78 -2.46
CA ALA A 24 0.40 -4.60 -2.82
C ALA A 24 -0.24 -3.80 -3.96
N GLY A 25 -0.82 -4.48 -4.96
CA GLY A 25 -1.55 -3.85 -6.05
C GLY A 25 -2.89 -3.26 -5.61
N HIS A 26 -3.64 -3.95 -4.75
CA HIS A 26 -4.92 -3.48 -4.20
C HIS A 26 -4.75 -2.19 -3.40
N THR A 27 -3.79 -2.16 -2.48
CA THR A 27 -3.51 -0.97 -1.66
C THR A 27 -3.01 0.21 -2.48
N GLN A 28 -2.24 -0.02 -3.56
CA GLN A 28 -1.85 1.05 -4.49
C GLN A 28 -3.06 1.68 -5.17
N ARG A 29 -3.95 0.85 -5.75
CA ARG A 29 -5.18 1.33 -6.39
C ARG A 29 -6.07 2.11 -5.42
N GLY A 30 -6.10 1.71 -4.15
CA GLY A 30 -6.79 2.45 -3.10
C GLY A 30 -6.25 3.87 -2.92
N VAL A 31 -4.92 4.02 -2.83
CA VAL A 31 -4.25 5.33 -2.74
C VAL A 31 -4.48 6.17 -3.99
N ASP A 32 -4.37 5.57 -5.17
CA ASP A 32 -4.59 6.27 -6.45
C ASP A 32 -6.04 6.77 -6.58
N PHE A 33 -7.00 6.00 -6.05
CA PHE A 33 -8.40 6.42 -6.00
C PHE A 33 -8.61 7.64 -5.08
N LEU A 34 -7.97 7.66 -3.90
CA LEU A 34 -8.02 8.81 -3.01
C LEU A 34 -7.40 10.05 -3.68
N GLU A 35 -6.27 9.90 -4.38
CA GLU A 35 -5.65 11.00 -5.15
C GLU A 35 -6.58 11.53 -6.25
N ARG A 36 -7.30 10.63 -6.94
CA ARG A 36 -8.31 11.00 -7.95
C ARG A 36 -9.41 11.88 -7.37
N ILE A 37 -9.82 11.68 -6.12
CA ILE A 37 -10.79 12.57 -5.43
C ILE A 37 -10.22 13.98 -5.29
N GLY A 38 -8.93 14.10 -4.96
CA GLY A 38 -8.25 15.40 -4.88
C GLY A 38 -8.21 16.12 -6.23
N THR A 39 -7.90 15.40 -7.31
CA THR A 39 -7.96 15.93 -8.68
C THR A 39 -9.36 16.40 -9.06
N PHE A 40 -10.37 15.56 -8.78
CA PHE A 40 -11.77 15.93 -8.99
C PHE A 40 -12.16 17.18 -8.21
N ALA A 41 -11.79 17.26 -6.93
CA ALA A 41 -12.07 18.42 -6.09
C ALA A 41 -11.41 19.70 -6.64
N LYS A 42 -10.18 19.60 -7.15
CA LYS A 42 -9.49 20.72 -7.80
C LYS A 42 -10.21 21.22 -9.05
N GLU A 43 -10.64 20.31 -9.93
CA GLU A 43 -11.39 20.65 -11.14
C GLU A 43 -12.74 21.29 -10.78
N ARG A 44 -13.44 20.72 -9.80
CA ARG A 44 -14.70 21.29 -9.30
C ARG A 44 -14.51 22.71 -8.77
N ALA A 45 -13.49 22.96 -7.95
CA ALA A 45 -13.21 24.30 -7.44
C ALA A 45 -12.97 25.33 -8.55
N MET A 46 -12.27 24.93 -9.64
CA MET A 46 -12.07 25.80 -10.80
C MET A 46 -13.38 26.14 -11.51
N ILE A 47 -14.29 25.18 -11.64
CA ILE A 47 -15.61 25.39 -12.25
C ILE A 47 -16.44 26.37 -11.42
N GLU A 48 -16.46 26.21 -10.09
CA GLU A 48 -17.18 27.11 -9.18
C GLU A 48 -16.67 28.56 -9.29
N GLU A 49 -15.36 28.75 -9.32
CA GLU A 49 -14.71 30.06 -9.48
C GLU A 49 -15.01 30.69 -10.85
N GLU A 50 -14.95 29.89 -11.91
CA GLU A 50 -15.26 30.37 -13.26
C GLU A 50 -16.73 30.78 -13.38
N TYR A 51 -17.64 30.00 -12.79
CA TYR A 51 -19.06 30.31 -12.75
C TYR A 51 -19.33 31.60 -11.99
N ALA A 52 -18.79 31.74 -10.78
CA ALA A 52 -18.86 32.97 -9.98
C ALA A 52 -18.34 34.20 -10.75
N ALA A 53 -17.18 34.09 -11.40
CA ALA A 53 -16.60 35.17 -12.18
C ALA A 53 -17.51 35.60 -13.35
N LYS A 54 -18.09 34.62 -14.07
CA LYS A 54 -19.03 34.89 -15.17
C LYS A 54 -20.33 35.54 -14.69
N LEU A 55 -20.88 35.12 -13.55
CA LEU A 55 -22.07 35.73 -12.96
C LEU A 55 -21.83 37.19 -12.57
N ARG A 56 -20.70 37.51 -11.93
CA ARG A 56 -20.34 38.90 -11.60
C ARG A 56 -20.14 39.76 -12.84
N ALA A 57 -19.47 39.23 -13.85
CA ALA A 57 -19.27 39.94 -15.11
C ALA A 57 -20.62 40.26 -15.79
N LEU A 58 -21.57 39.32 -15.74
CA LEU A 58 -22.93 39.51 -16.24
C LEU A 58 -23.68 40.59 -15.45
N ALA A 59 -23.69 40.50 -14.12
CA ALA A 59 -24.37 41.49 -13.26
C ALA A 59 -23.84 42.91 -13.51
N LYS A 60 -22.51 43.07 -13.53
CA LYS A 60 -21.84 44.35 -13.80
C LYS A 60 -22.12 44.89 -15.20
N LYS A 61 -22.16 44.03 -16.22
CA LYS A 61 -22.47 44.43 -17.61
C LYS A 61 -23.92 44.88 -17.76
N SER A 62 -24.84 44.28 -17.01
CA SER A 62 -26.27 44.57 -17.04
C SER A 62 -26.66 45.84 -16.28
N LEU A 63 -25.78 46.35 -15.40
CA LEU A 63 -26.06 47.49 -14.51
C LEU A 63 -26.05 48.89 -15.18
N GLY A 64 -25.91 48.95 -16.51
CA GLY A 64 -26.05 50.17 -17.31
C GLY A 64 -25.12 51.33 -16.92
N ARG A 65 -25.61 52.58 -17.10
CA ARG A 65 -24.89 53.81 -16.73
C ARG A 65 -25.22 54.17 -15.27
N LYS A 66 -24.35 53.71 -14.36
CA LYS A 66 -24.49 53.85 -12.89
C LYS A 66 -25.19 55.11 -12.37
N LYS A 67 -24.85 56.32 -12.85
CA LYS A 67 -25.46 57.57 -12.36
C LYS A 67 -26.90 57.79 -12.80
N GLU A 68 -27.22 57.51 -14.06
CA GLU A 68 -28.58 57.68 -14.60
C GLU A 68 -29.50 56.58 -14.05
N ASP A 69 -28.98 55.36 -13.96
CA ASP A 69 -29.72 54.21 -13.46
C ASP A 69 -29.95 54.26 -11.94
N GLU A 70 -29.01 54.81 -11.14
CA GLU A 70 -29.24 55.04 -9.71
C GLU A 70 -30.39 56.03 -9.46
N GLU A 71 -30.45 57.10 -10.24
CA GLU A 71 -31.53 58.09 -10.10
C GLU A 71 -32.87 57.52 -10.61
N ALA A 72 -32.84 56.74 -11.69
CA ALA A 72 -34.00 56.02 -12.18
C ALA A 72 -34.50 54.95 -11.18
N ALA A 73 -33.60 54.25 -10.47
CA ALA A 73 -33.96 53.27 -9.45
C ALA A 73 -34.65 53.88 -8.21
N LYS A 74 -34.39 55.15 -7.91
CA LYS A 74 -35.13 55.88 -6.86
C LYS A 74 -36.56 56.21 -7.27
N ASN A 75 -36.76 56.51 -8.55
CA ASN A 75 -38.00 57.06 -9.08
C ASN A 75 -38.93 56.01 -9.72
N PHE A 76 -38.39 54.88 -10.19
CA PHE A 76 -39.13 53.84 -10.92
C PHE A 76 -38.95 52.45 -10.32
N THR A 77 -40.07 51.81 -9.97
CA THR A 77 -40.08 50.50 -9.30
C THR A 77 -39.51 49.38 -10.15
N TYR A 78 -39.76 49.36 -11.47
CA TYR A 78 -39.23 48.32 -12.36
C TYR A 78 -37.70 48.37 -12.48
N VAL A 79 -37.11 49.57 -12.48
CA VAL A 79 -35.64 49.77 -12.49
C VAL A 79 -35.04 49.28 -11.17
N ARG A 80 -35.67 49.64 -10.04
CA ARG A 80 -35.27 49.17 -8.71
C ARG A 80 -35.33 47.64 -8.61
N SER A 81 -36.40 47.02 -9.10
CA SER A 81 -36.55 45.56 -9.10
C SER A 81 -35.46 44.88 -9.92
N PHE A 82 -35.09 45.44 -11.08
CA PHE A 82 -33.98 44.90 -11.87
C PHE A 82 -32.63 45.06 -11.16
N ALA A 83 -32.36 46.21 -10.53
CA ALA A 83 -31.16 46.42 -9.74
C ALA A 83 -31.04 45.41 -8.57
N ASN A 84 -32.16 45.14 -7.88
CA ASN A 84 -32.21 44.11 -6.83
C ASN A 84 -31.88 42.72 -7.39
N LEU A 85 -32.45 42.34 -8.55
CA LEU A 85 -32.14 41.07 -9.20
C LEU A 85 -30.64 40.93 -9.51
N LEU A 86 -30.00 41.99 -10.02
CA LEU A 86 -28.56 41.98 -10.30
C LEU A 86 -27.73 41.84 -9.01
N ARG A 87 -28.18 42.44 -7.90
CA ARG A 87 -27.55 42.30 -6.58
C ARG A 87 -27.64 40.86 -6.07
N GLU A 88 -28.81 40.23 -6.16
CA GLU A 88 -28.96 38.82 -5.76
C GLU A 88 -28.08 37.90 -6.61
N LEU A 89 -27.90 38.21 -7.91
CA LEU A 89 -26.98 37.48 -8.77
C LEU A 89 -25.51 37.62 -8.33
N GLU A 90 -25.09 38.80 -7.87
CA GLU A 90 -23.75 39.02 -7.30
C GLU A 90 -23.54 38.28 -5.98
N LEU A 91 -24.57 38.21 -5.12
CA LEU A 91 -24.54 37.43 -3.89
C LEU A 91 -24.41 35.93 -4.17
N LEU A 92 -25.20 35.41 -5.12
CA LEU A 92 -25.08 34.03 -5.60
C LEU A 92 -23.66 33.73 -6.09
N ALA A 93 -23.09 34.63 -6.90
CA ALA A 93 -21.71 34.49 -7.38
C ALA A 93 -20.70 34.46 -6.23
N GLY A 94 -20.87 35.30 -5.21
CA GLY A 94 -20.07 35.27 -3.97
C GLY A 94 -20.14 33.92 -3.28
N GLN A 95 -21.33 33.33 -3.24
CA GLN A 95 -21.50 32.03 -2.61
C GLN A 95 -20.76 30.91 -3.34
N HIS A 96 -20.80 30.89 -4.67
CA HIS A 96 -20.04 29.94 -5.49
C HIS A 96 -18.52 30.12 -5.33
N GLU A 97 -18.03 31.35 -5.21
CA GLU A 97 -16.61 31.60 -4.92
C GLU A 97 -16.19 31.02 -3.56
N VAL A 98 -17.03 31.18 -2.52
CA VAL A 98 -16.80 30.59 -1.19
C VAL A 98 -16.71 29.06 -1.27
N VAL A 99 -17.57 28.41 -2.06
CA VAL A 99 -17.49 26.95 -2.30
C VAL A 99 -16.13 26.58 -2.89
N GLY A 100 -15.73 27.23 -3.98
CA GLY A 100 -14.44 26.98 -4.64
C GLY A 100 -13.26 27.16 -3.69
N GLU A 101 -13.26 28.26 -2.92
CA GLU A 101 -12.20 28.59 -1.96
C GLU A 101 -12.10 27.55 -0.84
N ARG A 102 -13.22 27.08 -0.28
CA ARG A 102 -13.21 26.05 0.77
C ARG A 102 -12.70 24.72 0.24
N ILE A 103 -13.12 24.30 -0.95
CA ILE A 103 -12.57 23.09 -1.57
C ILE A 103 -11.04 23.20 -1.69
N ARG A 104 -10.52 24.36 -2.09
CA ARG A 104 -9.06 24.58 -2.19
C ARG A 104 -8.33 24.58 -0.85
N LYS A 105 -8.94 25.11 0.21
CA LYS A 105 -8.30 25.25 1.52
C LYS A 105 -8.47 24.06 2.45
N GLU A 106 -9.52 23.27 2.25
CA GLU A 106 -9.91 22.20 3.18
C GLU A 106 -9.78 20.83 2.51
N VAL A 107 -10.50 20.61 1.40
CA VAL A 107 -10.57 19.29 0.75
C VAL A 107 -9.23 18.91 0.11
N ILE A 108 -8.68 19.78 -0.76
CA ILE A 108 -7.45 19.47 -1.50
C ILE A 108 -6.26 19.22 -0.56
N PRO A 109 -5.99 20.06 0.45
CA PRO A 109 -4.89 19.84 1.37
C PRO A 109 -5.08 18.57 2.20
N TYR A 110 -6.30 18.31 2.68
CA TYR A 110 -6.63 17.07 3.39
C TYR A 110 -6.28 15.84 2.55
N VAL A 111 -6.78 15.76 1.32
CA VAL A 111 -6.52 14.63 0.43
C VAL A 111 -5.01 14.47 0.17
N ASN A 112 -4.32 15.56 -0.17
CA ASN A 112 -2.87 15.51 -0.45
C ASN A 112 -2.06 15.00 0.74
N THR A 113 -2.38 15.49 1.95
CA THR A 113 -1.72 15.04 3.18
C THR A 113 -1.97 13.55 3.43
N ARG A 114 -3.23 13.11 3.34
CA ARG A 114 -3.56 11.69 3.58
C ARG A 114 -2.97 10.76 2.53
N VAL A 115 -2.96 11.14 1.25
CA VAL A 115 -2.25 10.40 0.19
C VAL A 115 -0.76 10.24 0.52
N GLY A 116 -0.10 11.32 0.97
CA GLY A 116 1.30 11.28 1.37
C GLY A 116 1.57 10.30 2.52
N VAL A 117 0.73 10.33 3.56
CA VAL A 117 0.81 9.41 4.71
C VAL A 117 0.66 7.96 4.26
N HIS A 118 -0.39 7.65 3.48
CA HIS A 118 -0.66 6.29 3.01
C HIS A 118 0.44 5.75 2.09
N ARG A 119 1.01 6.59 1.22
CA ARG A 119 2.16 6.22 0.38
C ARG A 119 3.37 5.84 1.24
N ALA A 120 3.68 6.63 2.27
CA ALA A 120 4.82 6.40 3.14
C ALA A 120 4.65 5.12 3.98
N GLN A 121 3.51 4.96 4.65
CA GLN A 121 3.21 3.78 5.46
C GLN A 121 3.21 2.49 4.62
N ARG A 122 2.56 2.52 3.44
CA ARG A 122 2.56 1.38 2.51
C ARG A 122 3.98 1.03 2.06
N LYS A 123 4.80 2.02 1.70
CA LYS A 123 6.19 1.80 1.29
C LYS A 123 7.00 1.09 2.38
N GLN A 124 6.86 1.54 3.62
CA GLN A 124 7.54 0.90 4.76
C GLN A 124 7.07 -0.54 4.94
N CYS A 125 5.77 -0.78 4.94
CA CYS A 125 5.22 -2.13 5.12
C CYS A 125 5.65 -3.11 4.01
N LEU A 126 5.80 -2.62 2.76
CA LEU A 126 6.32 -3.43 1.65
C LEU A 126 7.82 -3.74 1.81
N ALA A 127 8.60 -2.79 2.33
CA ALA A 127 10.02 -3.03 2.62
C ALA A 127 10.18 -4.10 3.72
N ASP A 128 9.35 -4.04 4.77
CA ASP A 128 9.30 -5.06 5.83
C ASP A 128 8.95 -6.44 5.24
N LEU A 129 7.91 -6.52 4.39
CA LEU A 129 7.52 -7.77 3.72
C LEU A 129 8.67 -8.34 2.89
N GLN A 130 9.37 -7.49 2.13
CA GLN A 130 10.53 -7.92 1.36
C GLN A 130 11.64 -8.49 2.27
N ALA A 131 11.92 -7.87 3.41
CA ALA A 131 12.89 -8.36 4.38
C ALA A 131 12.46 -9.71 5.00
N ILE A 132 11.18 -9.84 5.33
CA ILE A 132 10.59 -11.08 5.88
C ILE A 132 10.70 -12.24 4.89
N HIS A 133 10.43 -12.01 3.60
CA HIS A 133 10.62 -13.01 2.55
C HIS A 133 12.09 -13.32 2.31
N ALA A 134 12.96 -12.31 2.27
CA ALA A 134 14.40 -12.51 2.08
C ALA A 134 15.02 -13.36 3.21
N ASN A 135 14.57 -13.20 4.45
CA ASN A 135 15.02 -14.00 5.58
C ASN A 135 14.71 -15.50 5.37
N LEU A 136 13.47 -15.83 4.98
CA LEU A 136 13.08 -17.21 4.70
C LEU A 136 13.85 -17.78 3.50
N THR A 137 13.95 -17.02 2.40
CA THR A 137 14.72 -17.42 1.21
C THR A 137 16.18 -17.71 1.57
N GLY A 138 16.81 -16.85 2.39
CA GLY A 138 18.18 -17.06 2.84
C GLY A 138 18.35 -18.35 3.65
N ALA A 139 17.46 -18.62 4.59
CA ALA A 139 17.49 -19.86 5.39
C ALA A 139 17.33 -21.11 4.50
N MET A 140 16.40 -21.08 3.54
CA MET A 140 16.18 -22.18 2.59
C MET A 140 17.37 -22.39 1.67
N GLU A 141 18.01 -21.33 1.18
CA GLU A 141 19.23 -21.44 0.38
C GLU A 141 20.39 -22.08 1.16
N GLN A 142 20.57 -21.74 2.43
CA GLN A 142 21.59 -22.36 3.29
C GLN A 142 21.28 -23.84 3.52
N LEU A 143 20.02 -24.19 3.77
CA LEU A 143 19.57 -25.58 3.87
C LEU A 143 19.92 -26.38 2.59
N PHE A 144 19.58 -25.86 1.42
CA PHE A 144 19.89 -26.54 0.14
C PHE A 144 21.39 -26.68 -0.11
N LYS A 145 22.20 -25.67 0.27
CA LYS A 145 23.67 -25.75 0.18
C LYS A 145 24.21 -26.84 1.10
N ALA A 146 23.78 -26.88 2.35
CA ALA A 146 24.21 -27.87 3.34
C ALA A 146 23.78 -29.30 2.92
N GLN A 147 22.55 -29.46 2.45
CA GLN A 147 22.03 -30.73 1.92
C GLN A 147 22.87 -31.24 0.74
N LYS A 148 23.16 -30.36 -0.23
CA LYS A 148 23.99 -30.71 -1.39
C LYS A 148 25.42 -31.08 -0.98
N HIS A 149 25.99 -30.36 0.00
CA HIS A 149 27.32 -30.65 0.51
C HIS A 149 27.37 -32.00 1.23
N TYR A 150 26.39 -32.29 2.09
CA TYR A 150 26.23 -33.59 2.73
C TYR A 150 26.08 -34.73 1.72
N GLY A 151 25.21 -34.58 0.72
CA GLY A 151 25.03 -35.59 -0.32
C GLY A 151 26.30 -35.87 -1.14
N LYS A 152 27.17 -34.86 -1.31
CA LYS A 152 28.48 -35.03 -1.97
C LYS A 152 29.47 -35.79 -1.07
N THR A 153 29.65 -35.33 0.17
CA THR A 153 30.61 -35.93 1.12
C THR A 153 30.22 -37.36 1.48
N PHE A 154 28.92 -37.67 1.55
CA PHE A 154 28.42 -39.02 1.73
C PHE A 154 28.89 -39.97 0.61
N LYS A 155 28.72 -39.59 -0.66
CA LYS A 155 29.17 -40.39 -1.81
C LYS A 155 30.69 -40.59 -1.82
N GLU A 156 31.44 -39.57 -1.43
CA GLU A 156 32.91 -39.66 -1.31
C GLU A 156 33.34 -40.59 -0.18
N ALA A 157 32.66 -40.56 0.96
CA ALA A 157 32.89 -41.46 2.09
C ALA A 157 32.54 -42.91 1.74
N GLU A 158 31.41 -43.15 1.07
CA GLU A 158 31.00 -44.47 0.60
C GLU A 158 32.03 -45.05 -0.38
N ALA A 159 32.48 -44.25 -1.36
CA ALA A 159 33.50 -44.67 -2.32
C ALA A 159 34.86 -44.99 -1.65
N ALA A 160 35.29 -44.18 -0.68
CA ALA A 160 36.52 -44.40 0.07
C ALA A 160 36.44 -45.66 0.96
N SER A 161 35.30 -45.88 1.61
CA SER A 161 35.02 -47.07 2.42
C SER A 161 35.05 -48.34 1.57
N LEU A 162 34.39 -48.35 0.41
CA LEU A 162 34.42 -49.48 -0.52
C LEU A 162 35.84 -49.77 -1.04
N LYS A 163 36.63 -48.73 -1.31
CA LYS A 163 38.03 -48.90 -1.74
C LYS A 163 38.88 -49.53 -0.64
N TYR A 164 38.72 -49.08 0.61
CA TYR A 164 39.40 -49.69 1.76
C TYR A 164 38.96 -51.16 1.94
N ALA A 165 37.67 -51.46 1.90
CA ALA A 165 37.15 -52.83 2.05
C ALA A 165 37.67 -53.79 0.96
N LYS A 166 37.90 -53.30 -0.27
CA LYS A 166 38.56 -54.08 -1.33
C LYS A 166 40.06 -54.27 -1.08
N ALA A 167 40.75 -53.23 -0.63
CA ALA A 167 42.17 -53.28 -0.29
C ALA A 167 42.45 -54.26 0.85
N ASP A 168 41.61 -54.28 1.89
CA ASP A 168 41.75 -55.15 3.06
C ASP A 168 41.64 -56.65 2.72
N LYS A 169 40.91 -56.98 1.66
CA LYS A 169 40.74 -58.36 1.15
C LYS A 169 41.79 -58.77 0.11
N ASN A 170 42.65 -57.85 -0.31
CA ASN A 170 43.68 -58.14 -1.31
C ASN A 170 44.95 -58.65 -0.64
N MET A 171 45.26 -59.93 -0.80
CA MET A 171 46.45 -60.54 -0.20
C MET A 171 47.79 -60.06 -0.81
N GLU A 172 47.75 -59.37 -1.95
CA GLU A 172 48.94 -58.86 -2.64
C GLU A 172 49.23 -57.38 -2.36
N ILE A 173 48.40 -56.69 -1.57
CA ILE A 173 48.58 -55.26 -1.29
C ILE A 173 49.71 -55.01 -0.30
N SER A 174 50.48 -53.93 -0.51
CA SER A 174 51.48 -53.51 0.46
C SER A 174 50.83 -52.99 1.74
N ARG A 175 51.52 -53.17 2.88
CA ARG A 175 51.05 -52.64 4.17
C ARG A 175 50.85 -51.13 4.13
N LEU A 176 51.76 -50.42 3.48
CA LEU A 176 51.71 -48.98 3.32
C LEU A 176 50.46 -48.54 2.54
N ASP A 177 50.11 -49.24 1.47
CA ASP A 177 48.95 -48.88 0.64
C ASP A 177 47.62 -49.25 1.32
N LEU A 178 47.59 -50.33 2.11
CA LEU A 178 46.46 -50.65 2.98
C LEU A 178 46.23 -49.55 4.03
N ASP A 179 47.30 -49.12 4.73
CA ASP A 179 47.21 -48.07 5.75
C ASP A 179 46.80 -46.71 5.13
N LYS A 180 47.27 -46.38 3.92
CA LYS A 180 46.80 -45.21 3.17
C LYS A 180 45.30 -45.28 2.84
N ALA A 181 44.82 -46.44 2.37
CA ALA A 181 43.40 -46.62 2.06
C ALA A 181 42.52 -46.48 3.32
N LYS A 182 42.97 -47.05 4.44
CA LYS A 182 42.32 -46.92 5.75
C LYS A 182 42.25 -45.46 6.22
N ASN A 183 43.38 -44.74 6.19
CA ASN A 183 43.44 -43.33 6.61
C ASN A 183 42.55 -42.44 5.75
N ASN A 184 42.51 -42.65 4.43
CA ASN A 184 41.61 -41.91 3.55
C ASN A 184 40.13 -42.21 3.83
N ALA A 185 39.76 -43.48 4.08
CA ALA A 185 38.40 -43.85 4.46
C ALA A 185 37.98 -43.17 5.77
N GLN A 186 38.83 -43.19 6.79
CA GLN A 186 38.56 -42.51 8.07
C GLN A 186 38.41 -40.99 7.88
N MET A 187 39.31 -40.37 7.13
CA MET A 187 39.24 -38.92 6.85
C MET A 187 37.94 -38.54 6.14
N ARG A 188 37.52 -39.29 5.12
CA ARG A 188 36.25 -39.04 4.41
C ARG A 188 35.03 -39.29 5.28
N CYS A 189 35.08 -40.27 6.18
CA CYS A 189 34.04 -40.52 7.17
C CYS A 189 33.85 -39.31 8.09
N ASN A 190 34.94 -38.78 8.66
CA ASN A 190 34.91 -37.60 9.52
C ASN A 190 34.32 -36.38 8.80
N LEU A 191 34.75 -36.12 7.55
CA LEU A 191 34.21 -35.02 6.74
C LEU A 191 32.71 -35.17 6.44
N ASN A 192 32.25 -36.40 6.22
CA ASN A 192 30.83 -36.69 6.06
C ASN A 192 30.04 -36.47 7.36
N ASP A 193 30.60 -36.82 8.52
CA ASP A 193 29.96 -36.60 9.81
C ASP A 193 29.84 -35.10 10.13
N GLU A 194 30.87 -34.31 9.84
CA GLU A 194 30.82 -32.84 9.93
C GLU A 194 29.75 -32.26 8.99
N ALA A 195 29.70 -32.71 7.74
CA ALA A 195 28.70 -32.25 6.78
C ALA A 195 27.27 -32.64 7.19
N LYS A 196 27.09 -33.81 7.80
CA LYS A 196 25.80 -34.27 8.35
C LYS A 196 25.34 -33.37 9.50
N GLN A 197 26.23 -33.01 10.42
CA GLN A 197 25.92 -32.09 11.51
C GLN A 197 25.55 -30.70 10.97
N ALA A 198 26.32 -30.17 10.03
CA ALA A 198 26.02 -28.88 9.38
C ALA A 198 24.65 -28.89 8.67
N TYR A 199 24.31 -29.98 7.98
CA TYR A 199 22.98 -30.15 7.39
C TYR A 199 21.87 -30.21 8.44
N ALA A 200 22.06 -30.95 9.53
CA ALA A 200 21.08 -31.03 10.62
C ALA A 200 20.83 -29.68 11.27
N HIS A 201 21.88 -28.87 11.51
CA HIS A 201 21.75 -27.51 12.01
C HIS A 201 20.99 -26.60 11.04
N ALA A 202 21.39 -26.57 9.76
CA ALA A 202 20.71 -25.76 8.75
C ALA A 202 19.23 -26.14 8.57
N LEU A 203 18.90 -27.43 8.75
CA LEU A 203 17.51 -27.91 8.70
C LEU A 203 16.70 -27.41 9.89
N HIS A 204 17.26 -27.45 11.09
CA HIS A 204 16.60 -26.91 12.28
C HIS A 204 16.34 -25.40 12.12
N ASP A 205 17.37 -24.64 11.74
CA ASP A 205 17.28 -23.19 11.56
C ASP A 205 16.26 -22.81 10.47
N ALA A 206 16.22 -23.55 9.35
CA ALA A 206 15.26 -23.32 8.28
C ALA A 206 13.81 -23.62 8.71
N ASN A 207 13.59 -24.68 9.49
CA ASN A 207 12.27 -25.02 10.02
C ASN A 207 11.78 -23.94 11.00
N ASP A 208 12.64 -23.50 11.92
CA ASP A 208 12.31 -22.45 12.89
C ASP A 208 12.00 -21.12 12.18
N THR A 209 12.82 -20.77 11.19
CA THR A 209 12.62 -19.58 10.35
C THR A 209 11.31 -19.67 9.55
N GLN A 210 11.02 -20.83 8.96
CA GLN A 210 9.78 -21.06 8.21
C GLN A 210 8.55 -20.97 9.11
N ASN A 211 8.61 -21.58 10.30
CA ASN A 211 7.53 -21.52 11.26
C ASN A 211 7.27 -20.06 11.66
N ALA A 212 8.29 -19.32 12.10
CA ALA A 212 8.16 -17.91 12.46
C ALA A 212 7.66 -17.02 11.30
N HIS A 213 8.09 -17.31 10.07
CA HIS A 213 7.64 -16.61 8.87
C HIS A 213 6.11 -16.70 8.71
N TYR A 214 5.56 -17.91 8.70
CA TYR A 214 4.14 -18.13 8.41
C TYR A 214 3.24 -18.00 9.64
N SER A 215 3.73 -18.26 10.85
CA SER A 215 2.93 -18.20 12.07
C SER A 215 2.84 -16.79 12.66
N GLN A 216 3.79 -15.91 12.34
CA GLN A 216 3.90 -14.60 12.99
C GLN A 216 4.24 -13.47 12.01
N HIS A 217 5.43 -13.50 11.40
CA HIS A 217 5.95 -12.32 10.71
C HIS A 217 5.12 -11.89 9.50
N LEU A 218 4.75 -12.83 8.64
CA LEU A 218 3.93 -12.55 7.46
C LEU A 218 2.49 -12.16 7.85
N PRO A 219 1.78 -12.90 8.74
CA PRO A 219 0.48 -12.47 9.27
C PRO A 219 0.49 -11.05 9.85
N ASP A 220 1.50 -10.71 10.67
CA ASP A 220 1.60 -9.40 11.30
C ASP A 220 1.79 -8.29 10.26
N ALA A 221 2.63 -8.53 9.24
CA ALA A 221 2.83 -7.56 8.15
C ALA A 221 1.56 -7.37 7.31
N LEU A 222 0.84 -8.45 7.00
CA LEU A 222 -0.44 -8.40 6.29
C LEU A 222 -1.54 -7.69 7.11
N ALA A 223 -1.55 -7.91 8.43
CA ALA A 223 -2.46 -7.20 9.35
C ALA A 223 -2.16 -5.70 9.39
N ARG A 224 -0.89 -5.29 9.41
CA ARG A 224 -0.48 -3.88 9.30
C ARG A 224 -0.92 -3.27 7.97
N MET A 225 -0.70 -3.98 6.86
CA MET A 225 -1.13 -3.50 5.54
C MET A 225 -2.67 -3.34 5.47
N ARG A 226 -3.42 -4.26 6.07
CA ARG A 226 -4.89 -4.14 6.20
C ARG A 226 -5.30 -2.91 6.99
N ALA A 227 -4.64 -2.64 8.11
CA ALA A 227 -4.95 -1.48 8.94
C ALA A 227 -4.73 -0.17 8.17
N ILE A 228 -3.62 -0.07 7.42
CA ILE A 228 -3.34 1.06 6.52
C ILE A 228 -4.47 1.19 5.47
N ASP A 229 -4.90 0.08 4.87
CA ASP A 229 -5.97 0.12 3.86
C ASP A 229 -7.32 0.55 4.43
N LEU A 230 -7.67 0.10 5.64
CA LEU A 230 -8.88 0.51 6.33
C LEU A 230 -8.87 1.99 6.72
N GLU A 231 -7.73 2.50 7.20
CA GLU A 231 -7.55 3.93 7.48
C GLU A 231 -7.71 4.76 6.19
N ARG A 232 -7.13 4.29 5.07
CA ARG A 232 -7.30 4.90 3.75
C ARG A 232 -8.74 4.91 3.27
N ILE A 233 -9.51 3.83 3.51
CA ILE A 233 -10.95 3.78 3.22
C ILE A 233 -11.69 4.83 4.03
N ASN A 234 -11.39 4.96 5.32
CA ASN A 234 -12.01 5.97 6.17
C ASN A 234 -11.67 7.39 5.71
N ASP A 235 -10.42 7.67 5.34
CA ASP A 235 -10.03 8.98 4.83
C ASP A 235 -10.69 9.32 3.50
N THR A 236 -10.92 8.31 2.67
CA THR A 236 -11.69 8.44 1.42
C THR A 236 -13.11 8.88 1.73
N LYS A 237 -13.76 8.25 2.73
CA LYS A 237 -15.08 8.66 3.21
C LYS A 237 -15.06 10.11 3.71
N VAL A 238 -14.11 10.47 4.58
CA VAL A 238 -13.99 11.84 5.13
C VAL A 238 -13.78 12.86 4.01
N ALA A 239 -12.95 12.56 3.01
CA ALA A 239 -12.75 13.45 1.87
C ALA A 239 -14.05 13.68 1.08
N MET A 240 -14.85 12.63 0.88
CA MET A 240 -16.17 12.76 0.23
C MET A 240 -17.16 13.54 1.10
N GLU A 241 -17.17 13.33 2.41
CA GLU A 241 -18.01 14.08 3.35
C GLU A 241 -17.63 15.57 3.38
N LEU A 242 -16.34 15.91 3.34
CA LEU A 242 -15.88 17.29 3.22
C LEU A 242 -16.36 17.93 1.91
N CYS A 243 -16.29 17.22 0.77
CA CYS A 243 -16.86 17.70 -0.49
C CYS A 243 -18.35 18.04 -0.35
N LEU A 244 -19.14 17.19 0.30
CA LEU A 244 -20.58 17.42 0.49
C LEU A 244 -20.85 18.56 1.46
N ALA A 245 -20.08 18.67 2.55
CA ALA A 245 -20.23 19.74 3.53
C ALA A 245 -20.04 21.13 2.90
N THR A 246 -19.10 21.26 1.95
CA THR A 246 -18.91 22.53 1.21
C THR A 246 -20.15 22.95 0.42
N GLU A 247 -21.02 22.02 0.00
CA GLU A 247 -22.25 22.32 -0.74
C GLU A 247 -23.44 22.64 0.17
N VAL A 248 -23.51 22.04 1.36
CA VAL A 248 -24.65 22.22 2.26
C VAL A 248 -24.65 23.60 2.90
N GLU A 249 -23.47 24.13 3.26
CA GLU A 249 -23.35 25.41 3.94
C GLU A 249 -23.76 26.62 3.08
N VAL A 250 -23.78 26.45 1.76
CA VAL A 250 -24.13 27.51 0.82
C VAL A 250 -25.62 27.54 0.46
N ARG A 251 -26.35 26.46 0.74
CA ARG A 251 -27.80 26.34 0.45
C ARG A 251 -28.70 27.37 1.13
N PRO A 252 -28.48 27.76 2.41
CA PRO A 252 -29.36 28.71 3.08
C PRO A 252 -29.40 30.10 2.43
N ILE A 253 -28.38 30.44 1.64
CA ILE A 253 -28.21 31.77 1.04
C ILE A 253 -28.79 31.84 -0.38
N ILE A 254 -28.96 30.69 -1.05
CA ILE A 254 -29.44 30.58 -2.45
C ILE A 254 -30.97 30.35 -2.50
N GLY A 255 -31.62 30.08 -1.36
CA GLY A 255 -33.00 29.59 -1.27
C GLY A 255 -34.05 30.53 -0.69
N GLU A 256 -33.74 31.81 -0.46
CA GLU A 256 -34.73 32.84 -0.07
C GLU A 256 -35.07 33.80 -1.23
#